data_AF-A0AAW0BQV7-F1
#
_entry.id   AF-A0AAW0BQV7-F1
#
_cell.length_a   1.000
_cell.length_b   1.000
_cell.length_c   1.000
_cell.angle_alpha   90.00
_cell.angle_beta   90.00
_cell.angle_gamma   90.00
#
_symmetry.space_group_name_H-M   'P 1'
#
loop_
_entity.id
_entity.type
_entity.pdbx_description
1 polymer ?
#
loop_
_entity_poly.entity_id
_entity_poly.type
_entity_poly.pdbx_seq_one_letter_code
_entity_poly.pdbx_strand_id
1 'polypeptide(L)' 'PGYGLLREEWEGEIYPAFEIIKSGRKGSKELRVALPDSIWRPRAELLGRALAFMD' A
#
# COMPACT_ATOMS: atom_id res chain seq x y z
N PRO A 1 -3.40 -7.76 12.40
CA PRO A 1 -2.43 -6.94 11.64
C PRO A 1 -2.91 -6.80 10.20
N GLY A 2 -3.44 -5.64 9.81
CA GLY A 2 -3.93 -5.44 8.44
C GLY A 2 -2.92 -4.74 7.55
N TYR A 3 -3.24 -4.69 6.26
CA TYR A 3 -2.35 -4.22 5.19
C TYR A 3 -2.64 -2.76 4.79
N GLY A 4 -3.30 -1.99 5.67
CA GLY A 4 -3.67 -0.60 5.38
C GLY A 4 -4.71 -0.49 4.27
N LEU A 5 -5.70 -1.39 4.25
CA LEU A 5 -6.73 -1.42 3.22
C LEU A 5 -8.09 -0.91 3.70
N LEU A 6 -8.33 -1.01 5.00
CA LEU A 6 -9.54 -0.50 5.60
C LEU A 6 -9.37 1.00 5.89
N ARG A 7 -10.44 1.78 5.73
CA ARG A 7 -10.40 3.24 5.93
C ARG A 7 -9.92 3.59 7.34
N GLU A 8 -10.27 2.74 8.32
CA GLU A 8 -9.94 2.89 9.73
C GLU A 8 -8.44 2.70 10.01
N GLU A 9 -7.70 2.08 9.09
CA GLU A 9 -6.25 1.88 9.17
C GLU A 9 -5.45 3.04 8.59
N TRP A 10 -6.12 4.04 7.99
CA TRP A 10 -5.46 5.19 7.38
C TRP A 10 -5.37 6.33 8.39
N GLU A 11 -4.15 6.84 8.61
CA GLU A 11 -3.95 8.05 9.39
C GLU A 11 -4.63 9.24 8.69
N GLY A 12 -5.75 9.69 9.25
CA GLY A 12 -6.50 10.84 8.74
C GLY A 12 -7.60 10.52 7.73
N GLU A 13 -8.08 9.26 7.65
CA GLU A 13 -9.19 8.79 6.78
C GLU A 13 -8.97 8.93 5.26
N ILE A 14 -7.80 9.41 4.85
CA ILE A 14 -7.45 9.66 3.45
C ILE A 14 -6.50 8.55 2.98
N TYR A 15 -6.80 8.01 1.80
CA TYR A 15 -5.93 7.05 1.17
C TYR A 15 -4.59 7.73 0.83
N PRO A 16 -3.42 7.15 1.20
CA PRO A 16 -2.15 7.75 0.87
C PRO A 16 -1.96 7.79 -0.66
N ALA A 17 -1.75 8.99 -1.20
CA ALA A 17 -1.57 9.25 -2.63
C ALA A 17 -0.25 8.68 -3.20
N PHE A 18 0.59 8.08 -2.35
CA PHE A 18 1.83 7.43 -2.74
C PHE A 18 2.22 6.35 -1.76
N GLU A 19 2.90 5.31 -2.25
CA GLU A 19 3.53 4.28 -1.44
C GLU A 19 5.05 4.35 -1.62
N ILE A 20 5.79 4.03 -0.56
CA ILE A 20 7.25 3.91 -0.61
C ILE A 20 7.60 2.42 -0.59
N ILE A 21 8.07 1.92 -1.73
CA ILE A 21 8.58 0.57 -1.85
C ILE A 21 10.06 0.60 -1.48
N LYS A 22 10.40 0.01 -0.33
CA LYS A 22 11.79 -0.21 0.07
C LYS A 22 12.38 -1.34 -0.75
N SER A 23 13.51 -1.08 -1.41
CA SER A 23 14.22 -2.02 -2.29
C SER A 23 15.73 -2.03 -2.01
N GLY A 24 16.42 -3.04 -2.53
CA GLY A 24 17.86 -3.24 -2.32
C GLY A 24 18.22 -3.91 -0.97
N ARG A 25 19.51 -4.21 -0.76
CA ARG A 25 19.98 -4.83 0.49
C ARG A 25 19.62 -3.92 1.67
N LYS A 26 18.92 -4.48 2.65
CA LYS A 26 18.47 -3.80 3.88
C LYS A 26 17.61 -2.54 3.64
N GLY A 27 16.91 -2.43 2.50
CA GLY A 27 16.07 -1.26 2.21
C GLY A 27 16.88 0.00 1.92
N SER A 28 18.12 -0.13 1.42
CA SER A 28 19.00 0.97 1.07
C SER A 28 18.49 1.88 -0.05
N LYS A 29 17.43 1.49 -0.76
CA LYS A 29 16.78 2.28 -1.79
C LYS A 29 15.30 2.40 -1.50
N GLU A 30 14.76 3.57 -1.73
CA GLU A 30 13.33 3.84 -1.62
C GLU A 30 12.81 4.24 -2.99
N LEU A 31 11.77 3.55 -3.45
CA LEU A 31 11.04 3.91 -4.66
C LEU A 31 9.70 4.49 -4.24
N ARG A 32 9.52 5.78 -4.50
CA ARG A 32 8.22 6.43 -4.31
C ARG A 32 7.36 6.17 -5.55
N VAL A 33 6.21 5.52 -5.35
CA VAL A 33 5.20 5.31 -6.37
C VAL A 33 4.02 6.21 -6.07
N ALA A 34 3.79 7.22 -6.91
CA ALA A 34 2.62 8.10 -6.82
C ALA A 34 1.77 7.89 -8.08
N LEU A 35 0.66 7.17 -7.93
CA LEU A 35 -0.31 6.91 -9.00
C LEU A 35 -1.65 7.56 -8.63
N PRO A 36 -2.49 7.93 -9.63
CA PRO A 36 -3.83 8.42 -9.35
C PRO A 36 -4.65 7.41 -8.53
N ASP A 37 -5.44 7.89 -7.58
CA ASP A 37 -6.27 7.06 -6.69
C ASP A 37 -7.16 6.06 -7.45
N SER A 38 -7.68 6.46 -8.60
CA SER A 38 -8.52 5.61 -9.47
C SER A 38 -7.80 4.35 -9.97
N ILE A 39 -6.47 4.38 -10.03
CA ILE A 39 -5.62 3.25 -10.42
C ILE A 39 -5.03 2.59 -9.17
N TRP A 40 -4.60 3.38 -8.19
CA TRP A 40 -3.82 2.90 -7.06
C TRP A 40 -4.67 2.13 -6.04
N ARG A 41 -5.83 2.66 -5.68
CA ARG A 41 -6.70 2.09 -4.64
C ARG A 41 -7.19 0.68 -4.97
N PRO A 42 -7.72 0.38 -6.18
CA PRO A 42 -8.13 -0.99 -6.52
C PRO A 42 -6.97 -1.99 -6.47
N ARG A 43 -5.76 -1.56 -6.83
CA ARG A 43 -4.57 -2.41 -6.82
C ARG A 43 -4.12 -2.77 -5.41
N ALA A 44 -4.12 -1.80 -4.50
CA ALA A 44 -3.83 -2.06 -3.10
C ALA A 44 -4.86 -3.02 -2.49
N GLU A 45 -6.16 -2.82 -2.77
CA GLU A 45 -7.22 -3.72 -2.29
C GLU A 45 -6.99 -5.17 -2.76
N LEU A 46 -6.64 -5.38 -4.03
CA LEU A 46 -6.32 -6.72 -4.55
C LEU A 46 -5.08 -7.32 -3.89
N LEU A 47 -4.04 -6.51 -3.66
CA LEU A 47 -2.80 -6.96 -3.01
C LEU A 47 -3.05 -7.40 -1.57
N GLY A 48 -3.71 -6.60 -0.75
CA GLY A 48 -3.97 -7.02 0.63
C GLY A 48 -5.01 -8.14 0.73
N ARG A 49 -5.96 -8.27 -0.22
CA ARG A 49 -6.79 -9.48 -0.33
C ARG A 49 -5.95 -10.72 -0.63
N ALA A 50 -5.03 -10.64 -1.60
CA ALA A 50 -4.15 -11.76 -1.95
C ALA A 50 -3.25 -12.18 -0.77
N LEU A 51 -2.71 -11.21 -0.04
CA LEU A 51 -1.91 -11.49 1.16
C LEU A 51 -2.74 -12.14 2.28
N ALA A 52 -3.99 -11.71 2.47
CA ALA A 52 -4.90 -12.33 3.45
C ALA A 52 -5.24 -13.80 3.12
N PHE A 53 -5.12 -14.23 1.86
CA PHE A 53 -5.28 -15.64 1.47
C PHE A 53 -4.00 -16.48 1.66
N MET A 54 -2.86 -15.84 1.94
CA MET A 54 -1.56 -16.50 2.13
C MET A 54 -1.19 -16.72 3.61
N ASP A 55 -1.96 -16.13 4.54
CA ASP A 55 -1.85 -16.30 6.00
C ASP A 55 -2.88 -17.33 6.51
#